data_AF-A0AAD7LD84-F1
#
_entry.id   AF-A0AAD7LD84-F1
#
_cell.length_a   1.000
_cell.length_b   1.000
_cell.length_c   1.000
_cell.angle_alpha   90.00
_cell.angle_beta   90.00
_cell.angle_gamma   90.00
#
_symmetry.space_group_name_H-M   'P 1'
#
loop_
_entity.id
_entity.type
_entity.pdbx_description
1 polymer ?
#
loop_
_entity_poly.entity_id
_entity_poly.type
_entity_poly.pdbx_seq_one_letter_code
_entity_poly.pdbx_strand_id
1 'polypeptide(L)'
;MKGTQYCQWQFRQDTIVAIRKHDDGDGEKVLRIANVCDKYTMCTYPADPNQEIDLKNHKWGHYFICGYKGYYEYAKSKGVDVGTPVGLDILVDGTVPTGSGLSSSAAFVCSSTIAIMAAFNVKFPKKEIAQLTCECERHIGTQSGGMDQAISVMAKSGFAELIDFNPVSVVECHLAAIVLGIKLGMKPQEAISKVKTLSDVEGLCVSFAASRGSSDPVLAVKEFLKEEPYTAEDIENITQKDLPSVLGYNPSSLNVLKAAKDFKLHQIFSSLEPPMCTPEAKRVHAFKDTVSSNSNEEEMLKKLGDLMNESHYSCSVLYECSCPELEELVKICRENGALGARLTGAGWGGCAVALVKENIVPQFILNLRKASISQGLTKGSLTIMILAFMCLLPSLQVVLLFSSFDILSILFIMFAKITADFDQ
;
A
#
# COMPACT_ATOMS: atom_id res chain seq x y z
N MET A 1 -4.45 7.04 -19.67
CA MET A 1 -3.87 5.89 -18.93
C MET A 1 -4.20 6.11 -17.48
N LYS A 2 -5.02 5.23 -16.88
CA LYS A 2 -5.48 5.36 -15.49
C LYS A 2 -5.12 4.05 -14.77
N GLY A 3 -3.94 4.04 -14.13
CA GLY A 3 -3.58 3.00 -13.17
C GLY A 3 -4.31 3.22 -11.84
N THR A 4 -4.21 2.26 -10.90
CA THR A 4 -4.69 2.51 -9.53
C THR A 4 -3.71 3.46 -8.87
N GLN A 5 -4.19 4.66 -8.51
CA GLN A 5 -3.38 5.69 -7.88
C GLN A 5 -3.66 5.72 -6.38
N TYR A 6 -2.61 5.99 -5.60
CA TYR A 6 -2.69 6.13 -4.14
C TYR A 6 -2.07 7.45 -3.72
N CYS A 7 -2.66 8.13 -2.73
CA CYS A 7 -2.05 9.29 -2.09
C CYS A 7 -1.42 8.85 -0.77
N GLN A 8 -0.10 8.99 -0.64
CA GLN A 8 0.67 8.49 0.49
C GLN A 8 1.66 9.53 1.03
N TRP A 9 2.13 9.28 2.25
CA TRP A 9 3.17 10.07 2.90
C TRP A 9 4.20 9.15 3.57
N GLN A 10 5.44 9.63 3.69
CA GLN A 10 6.45 8.98 4.51
C GLN A 10 6.44 9.55 5.94
N PHE A 11 6.57 8.66 6.93
CA PHE A 11 6.67 9.01 8.35
C PHE A 11 8.11 9.30 8.76
N ARG A 12 8.29 9.98 9.90
CA ARG A 12 9.63 10.25 10.44
C ARG A 12 10.29 9.01 11.03
N GLN A 13 9.48 8.04 11.47
CA GLN A 13 9.94 6.75 11.92
C GLN A 13 10.47 5.99 10.70
N ASP A 14 11.64 5.40 10.89
CA ASP A 14 12.42 4.79 9.84
C ASP A 14 13.06 3.48 10.32
N THR A 15 13.69 2.82 9.37
CA THR A 15 14.59 1.71 9.62
C THR A 15 15.97 2.12 9.16
N ILE A 16 16.93 2.13 10.07
CA ILE A 16 18.33 2.41 9.81
C ILE A 16 19.08 1.08 9.77
N VAL A 17 19.89 0.90 8.72
CA VAL A 17 20.71 -0.30 8.55
C VAL A 17 22.17 0.12 8.43
N ALA A 18 22.97 -0.21 9.44
CA ALA A 18 24.42 -0.13 9.37
C ALA A 18 24.95 -1.46 8.82
N ILE A 19 25.85 -1.38 7.84
CA ILE A 19 26.37 -2.55 7.12
C ILE A 19 27.89 -2.48 7.02
N ARG A 20 28.55 -3.60 7.29
CA ARG A 20 29.99 -3.79 7.11
C ARG A 20 30.22 -4.95 6.16
N LYS A 21 30.89 -4.67 5.04
CA LYS A 21 31.35 -5.69 4.09
C LYS A 21 32.60 -6.37 4.64
N HIS A 22 32.67 -7.70 4.58
CA HIS A 22 33.89 -8.45 4.89
C HIS A 22 34.86 -8.39 3.69
N ASP A 23 36.15 -8.47 3.96
CA ASP A 23 37.19 -8.47 2.92
C ASP A 23 37.25 -9.83 2.19
N ASP A 24 37.74 -9.83 0.95
CA ASP A 24 37.90 -11.05 0.16
C ASP A 24 38.93 -11.98 0.82
N GLY A 25 38.44 -13.11 1.34
CA GLY A 25 39.27 -14.12 2.03
C GLY A 25 39.16 -14.12 3.56
N ASP A 26 38.41 -13.19 4.14
CA ASP A 26 38.20 -13.12 5.59
C ASP A 26 36.95 -13.95 6.02
N GLY A 27 37.19 -14.95 6.87
CA GLY A 27 36.15 -15.64 7.64
C GLY A 27 35.08 -16.47 6.88
N GLU A 28 34.08 -16.89 7.66
CA GLU A 28 32.94 -17.67 7.22
C GLU A 28 32.01 -16.80 6.35
N LYS A 29 31.56 -17.29 5.18
CA LYS A 29 30.66 -16.56 4.27
C LYS A 29 29.23 -16.50 4.82
N VAL A 30 29.03 -15.63 5.82
CA VAL A 30 27.77 -15.51 6.54
C VAL A 30 27.28 -14.05 6.59
N LEU A 31 25.97 -13.92 6.68
CA LEU A 31 25.24 -12.69 6.94
C LEU A 31 24.89 -12.68 8.44
N ARG A 32 25.52 -11.79 9.21
CA ARG A 32 25.26 -11.64 10.66
C ARG A 32 24.35 -10.45 10.87
N ILE A 33 23.09 -10.69 11.22
CA ILE A 33 22.05 -9.67 11.31
C ILE A 33 21.68 -9.50 12.77
N ALA A 34 22.10 -8.38 13.36
CA ALA A 34 21.77 -7.96 14.71
C ALA A 34 20.74 -6.83 14.71
N ASN A 35 20.03 -6.67 15.81
CA ASN A 35 19.10 -5.57 16.04
C ASN A 35 19.50 -4.83 17.31
N VAL A 36 19.29 -3.51 17.33
CA VAL A 36 19.47 -2.69 18.54
C VAL A 36 18.44 -3.05 19.62
N CYS A 37 17.25 -3.49 19.22
CA CYS A 37 16.19 -3.90 20.14
C CYS A 37 16.30 -5.40 20.48
N ASP A 38 16.44 -5.70 21.77
CA ASP A 38 16.60 -7.06 22.32
C ASP A 38 15.44 -8.02 22.01
N LYS A 39 14.27 -7.48 21.63
CA LYS A 39 13.13 -8.27 21.14
C LYS A 39 13.51 -9.12 19.92
N TYR A 40 14.44 -8.65 19.10
CA TYR A 40 14.83 -9.30 17.85
C TYR A 40 16.18 -10.00 18.02
N THR A 41 16.12 -11.32 18.23
CA THR A 41 17.33 -12.14 18.39
C THR A 41 18.18 -12.11 17.11
N MET A 42 19.50 -12.04 17.30
CA MET A 42 20.47 -12.08 16.20
C MET A 42 20.23 -13.31 15.31
N CYS A 43 20.27 -13.08 14.00
CA CYS A 43 20.12 -14.12 13.00
C CYS A 43 21.42 -14.25 12.19
N THR A 44 21.77 -15.48 11.85
CA THR A 44 22.91 -15.80 10.99
C THR A 44 22.44 -16.65 9.83
N TYR A 45 22.81 -16.24 8.61
CA TYR A 45 22.45 -16.95 7.39
C TYR A 45 23.69 -17.12 6.49
N PRO A 46 23.70 -18.09 5.57
CA PRO A 46 24.74 -18.15 4.53
C PRO A 46 24.70 -16.89 3.66
N ALA A 47 25.87 -16.40 3.24
CA ALA A 47 25.97 -15.33 2.24
C ALA A 47 25.76 -15.87 0.82
N ASP A 48 24.65 -16.58 0.61
CA ASP A 48 24.26 -17.17 -0.67
C ASP A 48 23.04 -16.42 -1.25
N PRO A 49 23.16 -15.77 -2.42
CA PRO A 49 22.04 -15.10 -3.08
C PRO A 49 20.93 -16.05 -3.54
N ASN A 50 21.24 -17.34 -3.70
CA ASN A 50 20.27 -18.34 -4.15
C ASN A 50 19.56 -19.06 -3.00
N GLN A 51 19.86 -18.69 -1.75
CA GLN A 51 19.22 -19.32 -0.60
C GLN A 51 17.69 -19.19 -0.66
N GLU A 52 17.00 -20.28 -0.34
CA GLU A 52 15.56 -20.26 -0.18
C GLU A 52 15.19 -19.64 1.17
N ILE A 53 14.11 -18.88 1.19
CA ILE A 53 13.56 -18.31 2.42
C ILE A 53 12.57 -19.31 3.01
N ASP A 54 12.78 -19.72 4.25
CA ASP A 54 11.82 -20.56 4.97
C ASP A 54 10.56 -19.75 5.30
N LEU A 55 9.54 -19.92 4.45
CA LEU A 55 8.24 -19.29 4.60
C LEU A 55 7.41 -19.89 5.73
N LYS A 56 7.72 -21.10 6.20
CA LYS A 56 6.98 -21.76 7.29
C LYS A 56 7.45 -21.28 8.65
N ASN A 57 8.75 -21.09 8.82
CA ASN A 57 9.35 -20.58 10.04
C ASN A 57 9.87 -19.15 9.84
N HIS A 58 8.94 -18.23 9.60
CA HIS A 58 9.27 -16.84 9.34
C HIS A 58 10.05 -16.20 10.51
N LYS A 59 11.20 -15.61 10.21
CA LYS A 59 12.03 -14.83 11.14
C LYS A 59 12.21 -13.42 10.61
N TRP A 60 12.34 -12.45 11.51
CA TRP A 60 12.51 -11.03 11.14
C TRP A 60 13.72 -10.80 10.22
N GLY A 61 14.81 -11.55 10.40
CA GLY A 61 16.00 -11.48 9.55
C GLY A 61 15.75 -11.85 8.08
N HIS A 62 14.66 -12.57 7.76
CA HIS A 62 14.32 -12.92 6.37
C HIS A 62 14.01 -11.68 5.50
N TYR A 63 13.54 -10.57 6.09
CA TYR A 63 13.35 -9.33 5.34
C TYR A 63 14.67 -8.74 4.82
N PHE A 64 15.77 -8.91 5.55
CA PHE A 64 17.09 -8.56 5.03
C PHE A 64 17.49 -9.48 3.88
N ILE A 65 17.23 -10.79 4.01
CA ILE A 65 17.52 -11.79 2.97
C ILE A 65 16.76 -11.48 1.68
N CYS A 66 15.51 -11.03 1.75
CA CYS A 66 14.74 -10.52 0.61
C CYS A 66 15.51 -9.45 -0.17
N GLY A 67 16.04 -8.42 0.52
CA GLY A 67 16.81 -7.36 -0.10
C GLY A 67 18.15 -7.85 -0.68
N TYR A 68 18.84 -8.74 0.04
CA TYR A 68 20.09 -9.35 -0.41
C TYR A 68 19.91 -10.18 -1.68
N LYS A 69 18.94 -11.08 -1.70
CA LYS A 69 18.59 -11.90 -2.86
C LYS A 69 18.21 -11.04 -4.06
N GLY A 70 17.30 -10.09 -3.87
CA GLY A 70 16.84 -9.22 -4.95
C GLY A 70 17.94 -8.34 -5.53
N TYR A 71 18.89 -7.85 -4.72
CA TYR A 71 20.05 -7.10 -5.22
C TYR A 71 20.86 -7.88 -6.28
N TYR A 72 21.20 -9.15 -6.01
CA TYR A 72 21.96 -9.97 -6.96
C TYR A 72 21.13 -10.38 -8.18
N GLU A 73 19.84 -10.70 -8.00
CA GLU A 73 18.93 -11.00 -9.11
C GLU A 73 18.82 -9.80 -10.06
N TYR A 74 18.67 -8.60 -9.50
CA TYR A 74 18.58 -7.37 -10.25
C TYR A 74 19.88 -7.03 -10.97
N ALA A 75 21.01 -7.09 -10.28
CA ALA A 75 22.32 -6.86 -10.86
C ALA A 75 22.56 -7.81 -12.05
N LYS A 76 22.26 -9.10 -11.88
CA LYS A 76 22.33 -10.09 -12.95
C LYS A 76 21.42 -9.75 -14.14
N SER A 77 20.18 -9.31 -13.88
CA SER A 77 19.23 -8.92 -14.93
C SER A 77 19.69 -7.70 -15.75
N LYS A 78 20.47 -6.80 -15.12
CA LYS A 78 21.02 -5.59 -15.75
C LYS A 78 22.42 -5.80 -16.34
N GLY A 79 23.00 -7.00 -16.20
CA GLY A 79 24.37 -7.29 -16.63
C GLY A 79 25.44 -6.54 -15.82
N VAL A 80 25.11 -6.13 -14.60
CA VAL A 80 26.05 -5.45 -13.69
C VAL A 80 26.85 -6.52 -12.96
N ASP A 81 28.18 -6.50 -13.10
CA ASP A 81 29.07 -7.35 -12.32
C ASP A 81 29.18 -6.79 -10.90
N VAL A 82 28.72 -7.57 -9.93
CA VAL A 82 28.72 -7.23 -8.50
C VAL A 82 29.73 -8.05 -7.71
N GLY A 83 30.60 -8.79 -8.41
CA GLY A 83 31.59 -9.68 -7.82
C GLY A 83 31.00 -10.93 -7.16
N THR A 84 31.83 -11.65 -6.44
CA THR A 84 31.39 -12.85 -5.71
C THR A 84 30.70 -12.48 -4.41
N PRO A 85 29.72 -13.28 -3.95
CA PRO A 85 29.12 -13.11 -2.64
C PRO A 85 30.16 -13.15 -1.51
N VAL A 86 30.06 -12.18 -0.61
CA VAL A 86 30.91 -11.99 0.57
C VAL A 86 30.07 -11.94 1.86
N GLY A 87 30.72 -12.19 2.99
CA GLY A 87 30.10 -12.02 4.31
C GLY A 87 29.77 -10.56 4.60
N LEU A 88 28.71 -10.36 5.39
CA LEU A 88 28.23 -9.04 5.81
C LEU A 88 27.91 -9.08 7.32
N ASP A 89 28.29 -8.01 8.03
CA ASP A 89 27.71 -7.72 9.34
C ASP A 89 26.69 -6.59 9.21
N ILE A 90 25.55 -6.76 9.85
CA ILE A 90 24.39 -5.89 9.75
C ILE A 90 23.90 -5.56 11.14
N LEU A 91 23.71 -4.28 11.43
CA LEU A 91 23.02 -3.80 12.62
C LEU A 91 21.81 -2.98 12.19
N VAL A 92 20.64 -3.39 12.66
CA VAL A 92 19.35 -2.79 12.33
C VAL A 92 18.80 -2.05 13.53
N ASP A 93 18.38 -0.81 13.33
CA ASP A 93 17.56 -0.04 14.25
C ASP A 93 16.27 0.37 13.55
N GLY A 94 15.13 0.23 14.22
CA GLY A 94 13.83 0.42 13.59
C GLY A 94 12.84 1.02 14.57
N THR A 95 12.29 2.17 14.21
CA THR A 95 11.30 2.89 15.04
C THR A 95 9.87 2.77 14.49
N VAL A 96 9.70 2.18 13.30
CA VAL A 96 8.39 1.92 12.70
C VAL A 96 7.67 0.81 13.47
N PRO A 97 6.43 1.02 13.96
CA PRO A 97 5.72 0.03 14.75
C PRO A 97 5.39 -1.22 13.92
N THR A 98 5.78 -2.39 14.40
CA THR A 98 5.58 -3.66 13.69
C THR A 98 4.11 -4.06 13.66
N GLY A 99 3.64 -4.56 12.51
CA GLY A 99 2.29 -5.12 12.36
C GLY A 99 1.17 -4.09 12.44
N SER A 100 1.51 -2.80 12.40
CA SER A 100 0.57 -1.68 12.57
C SER A 100 -0.07 -1.20 11.27
N GLY A 101 0.31 -1.75 10.11
CA GLY A 101 -0.12 -1.22 8.81
C GLY A 101 0.66 0.02 8.35
N LEU A 102 1.76 0.37 9.04
CA LEU A 102 2.69 1.46 8.66
C LEU A 102 3.91 0.96 7.89
N SER A 103 3.80 -0.22 7.27
CA SER A 103 4.80 -0.71 6.31
C SER A 103 6.20 -0.92 6.89
N SER A 104 6.32 -1.38 8.15
CA SER A 104 7.60 -1.67 8.79
C SER A 104 8.44 -2.71 8.02
N SER A 105 7.78 -3.66 7.35
CA SER A 105 8.43 -4.66 6.50
C SER A 105 9.05 -4.02 5.25
N ALA A 106 8.28 -3.20 4.53
CA ALA A 106 8.74 -2.47 3.36
C ALA A 106 9.89 -1.51 3.72
N ALA A 107 9.77 -0.77 4.82
CA ALA A 107 10.84 0.09 5.33
C ALA A 107 12.13 -0.70 5.56
N PHE A 108 12.04 -1.88 6.18
CA PHE A 108 13.21 -2.72 6.41
C PHE A 108 13.80 -3.30 5.11
N VAL A 109 12.98 -3.76 4.16
CA VAL A 109 13.45 -4.27 2.85
C VAL A 109 14.10 -3.14 2.03
N CYS A 110 13.50 -1.96 1.98
CA CYS A 110 14.05 -0.80 1.28
C CYS A 110 15.40 -0.37 1.86
N SER A 111 15.48 -0.15 3.19
CA SER A 111 16.73 0.24 3.85
C SER A 111 17.82 -0.81 3.70
N SER A 112 17.47 -2.10 3.82
CA SER A 112 18.42 -3.20 3.62
C SER A 112 18.98 -3.20 2.20
N THR A 113 18.11 -3.09 1.19
CA THR A 113 18.51 -3.10 -0.22
C THR A 113 19.42 -1.91 -0.54
N ILE A 114 19.07 -0.70 -0.05
CA ILE A 114 19.88 0.51 -0.23
C ILE A 114 21.23 0.37 0.48
N ALA A 115 21.26 -0.15 1.70
CA ALA A 115 22.50 -0.38 2.45
C ALA A 115 23.43 -1.38 1.73
N ILE A 116 22.87 -2.47 1.20
CA ILE A 116 23.62 -3.45 0.40
C ILE A 116 24.19 -2.77 -0.85
N MET A 117 23.37 -2.07 -1.63
CA MET A 117 23.84 -1.33 -2.80
C MET A 117 24.98 -0.36 -2.46
N ALA A 118 24.87 0.36 -1.35
CA ALA A 118 25.92 1.26 -0.87
C ALA A 118 27.21 0.51 -0.49
N ALA A 119 27.10 -0.64 0.19
CA ALA A 119 28.25 -1.47 0.57
C ALA A 119 29.01 -2.05 -0.63
N PHE A 120 28.32 -2.28 -1.75
CA PHE A 120 28.92 -2.74 -3.01
C PHE A 120 29.19 -1.60 -4.01
N ASN A 121 29.00 -0.34 -3.60
CA ASN A 121 29.20 0.86 -4.43
C ASN A 121 28.40 0.85 -5.75
N VAL A 122 27.19 0.30 -5.72
CA VAL A 122 26.25 0.27 -6.84
C VAL A 122 25.20 1.36 -6.66
N LYS A 123 24.86 2.07 -7.74
CA LYS A 123 23.84 3.13 -7.73
C LYS A 123 22.80 2.85 -8.80
N PHE A 124 21.53 2.84 -8.41
CA PHE A 124 20.39 2.78 -9.32
C PHE A 124 19.48 4.00 -9.13
N PRO A 125 18.73 4.40 -10.16
CA PRO A 125 17.70 5.42 -10.02
C PRO A 125 16.66 5.04 -8.95
N LYS A 126 16.16 6.02 -8.19
CA LYS A 126 15.16 5.78 -7.13
C LYS A 126 13.94 4.99 -7.62
N LYS A 127 13.46 5.27 -8.84
CA LYS A 127 12.33 4.55 -9.47
C LYS A 127 12.63 3.05 -9.65
N GLU A 128 13.86 2.71 -10.05
CA GLU A 128 14.30 1.32 -10.17
C GLU A 128 14.41 0.65 -8.79
N ILE A 129 14.90 1.37 -7.78
CA ILE A 129 14.98 0.88 -6.40
C ILE A 129 13.58 0.59 -5.83
N ALA A 130 12.60 1.47 -6.07
CA ALA A 130 11.22 1.27 -5.63
C ALA A 130 10.60 0.00 -6.22
N GLN A 131 10.82 -0.24 -7.52
CA GLN A 131 10.35 -1.45 -8.18
C GLN A 131 11.09 -2.69 -7.68
N LEU A 132 12.42 -2.62 -7.61
CA LEU A 132 13.27 -3.70 -7.10
C LEU A 132 12.85 -4.12 -5.69
N THR A 133 12.70 -3.16 -4.78
CA THR A 133 12.35 -3.45 -3.38
C THR A 133 10.95 -4.04 -3.22
N CYS A 134 10.01 -3.70 -4.12
CA CYS A 134 8.73 -4.39 -4.22
C CYS A 134 8.89 -5.86 -4.64
N GLU A 135 9.77 -6.16 -5.59
CA GLU A 135 10.09 -7.53 -6.01
C GLU A 135 10.83 -8.30 -4.90
N CYS A 136 11.76 -7.64 -4.20
CA CYS A 136 12.48 -8.19 -3.04
C CYS A 136 11.50 -8.67 -1.96
N GLU A 137 10.56 -7.80 -1.56
CA GLU A 137 9.65 -8.12 -0.46
C GLU A 137 8.75 -9.32 -0.79
N ARG A 138 8.40 -9.53 -2.07
CA ARG A 138 7.60 -10.70 -2.49
C ARG A 138 8.28 -12.04 -2.20
N HIS A 139 9.60 -12.07 -2.05
CA HIS A 139 10.32 -13.29 -1.63
C HIS A 139 9.92 -13.76 -0.23
N ILE A 140 9.34 -12.88 0.61
CA ILE A 140 8.82 -13.25 1.93
C ILE A 140 7.44 -13.95 1.85
N GLY A 141 6.88 -14.10 0.66
CA GLY A 141 5.58 -14.71 0.39
C GLY A 141 4.41 -13.72 0.34
N THR A 142 4.60 -12.48 0.82
CA THR A 142 3.57 -11.44 0.72
C THR A 142 3.42 -10.95 -0.71
N GLN A 143 2.19 -10.89 -1.21
CA GLN A 143 1.89 -10.34 -2.54
C GLN A 143 1.58 -8.84 -2.44
N SER A 144 2.45 -8.08 -1.77
CA SER A 144 2.28 -6.63 -1.63
C SER A 144 2.36 -5.93 -2.99
N GLY A 145 1.59 -4.84 -3.10
CA GLY A 145 1.77 -3.86 -4.16
C GLY A 145 3.08 -3.08 -3.98
N GLY A 146 3.35 -2.15 -4.89
CA GLY A 146 4.56 -1.32 -4.87
C GLY A 146 4.45 -0.02 -4.07
N MET A 147 3.30 0.24 -3.43
CA MET A 147 2.96 1.53 -2.80
C MET A 147 3.93 1.88 -1.68
N ASP A 148 4.11 0.96 -0.75
CA ASP A 148 4.89 1.14 0.47
C ASP A 148 6.38 1.38 0.17
N GLN A 149 6.90 0.62 -0.79
CA GLN A 149 8.30 0.72 -1.23
C GLN A 149 8.51 1.98 -2.06
N ALA A 150 7.55 2.35 -2.92
CA ALA A 150 7.61 3.58 -3.68
C ALA A 150 7.65 4.80 -2.76
N ILE A 151 6.74 4.92 -1.78
CA ILE A 151 6.77 6.07 -0.87
C ILE A 151 8.02 6.07 0.01
N SER A 152 8.49 4.90 0.46
CA SER A 152 9.71 4.77 1.28
C SER A 152 10.96 5.30 0.56
N VAL A 153 11.04 5.13 -0.77
CA VAL A 153 12.20 5.51 -1.58
C VAL A 153 12.06 6.90 -2.22
N MET A 154 10.85 7.26 -2.65
CA MET A 154 10.61 8.45 -3.47
C MET A 154 10.29 9.71 -2.67
N ALA A 155 9.73 9.55 -1.46
CA ALA A 155 9.15 10.66 -0.71
C ALA A 155 10.06 11.88 -0.55
N LYS A 156 9.43 13.05 -0.66
CA LYS A 156 10.03 14.36 -0.35
C LYS A 156 9.49 14.91 0.98
N SER A 157 10.39 15.45 1.81
CA SER A 157 10.01 16.05 3.09
C SER A 157 9.01 17.19 2.91
N GLY A 158 7.90 17.13 3.66
CA GLY A 158 6.84 18.14 3.64
C GLY A 158 5.74 17.89 2.62
N PHE A 159 5.82 16.86 1.77
CA PHE A 159 4.87 16.61 0.69
C PHE A 159 4.14 15.28 0.82
N ALA A 160 2.92 15.24 0.26
CA ALA A 160 2.23 14.00 -0.10
C ALA A 160 2.58 13.65 -1.54
N GLU A 161 2.64 12.36 -1.86
CA GLU A 161 2.86 11.92 -3.24
C GLU A 161 1.65 11.13 -3.75
N LEU A 162 1.28 11.41 -5.01
CA LEU A 162 0.33 10.61 -5.77
C LEU A 162 1.13 9.57 -6.55
N ILE A 163 1.05 8.32 -6.13
CA ILE A 163 1.80 7.22 -6.71
C ILE A 163 0.91 6.49 -7.72
N ASP A 164 1.34 6.46 -8.98
CA ASP A 164 0.62 5.78 -10.07
C ASP A 164 1.30 4.44 -10.42
N PHE A 165 0.53 3.37 -10.35
CA PHE A 165 0.94 2.03 -10.77
C PHE A 165 0.16 1.61 -12.01
N ASN A 166 0.85 1.47 -13.14
CA ASN A 166 0.25 1.02 -14.39
C ASN A 166 0.88 -0.30 -14.91
N PRO A 167 0.16 -1.44 -14.92
CA PRO A 167 -1.04 -1.77 -14.16
C PRO A 167 -0.76 -2.88 -13.11
N VAL A 168 -1.05 -2.61 -11.84
CA VAL A 168 -1.26 -3.67 -10.83
C VAL A 168 -2.75 -3.72 -10.55
N SER A 169 -3.48 -4.55 -11.29
CA SER A 169 -4.91 -4.76 -11.09
C SER A 169 -5.14 -5.79 -9.98
N VAL A 170 -6.03 -5.46 -9.04
CA VAL A 170 -6.60 -6.43 -8.10
C VAL A 170 -7.24 -7.54 -8.93
N VAL A 171 -6.97 -8.81 -8.62
CA VAL A 171 -7.35 -9.98 -9.45
C VAL A 171 -8.83 -9.96 -9.84
N GLU A 172 -9.72 -9.66 -8.91
CA GLU A 172 -11.15 -9.55 -9.16
C GLU A 172 -11.51 -8.38 -10.07
N CYS A 173 -10.82 -7.23 -9.97
CA CYS A 173 -10.97 -6.11 -10.91
C CYS A 173 -10.66 -6.53 -12.34
N HIS A 174 -9.59 -7.29 -12.52
CA HIS A 174 -9.14 -7.76 -13.82
C HIS A 174 -10.09 -8.83 -14.39
N LEU A 175 -10.44 -9.82 -13.59
CA LEU A 175 -11.34 -10.91 -13.98
C LEU A 175 -12.72 -10.37 -14.37
N ALA A 176 -13.25 -9.43 -13.60
CA ALA A 176 -14.52 -8.81 -13.94
C ALA A 176 -14.45 -7.96 -15.21
N ALA A 177 -13.37 -7.21 -15.44
CA ALA A 177 -13.21 -6.49 -16.70
C ALA A 177 -13.21 -7.45 -17.90
N ILE A 178 -12.51 -8.59 -17.80
CA ILE A 178 -12.51 -9.64 -18.83
C ILE A 178 -13.92 -10.23 -19.01
N VAL A 179 -14.56 -10.66 -17.92
CA VAL A 179 -15.92 -11.26 -17.95
C VAL A 179 -16.91 -10.28 -18.57
N LEU A 180 -16.85 -9.01 -18.18
CA LEU A 180 -17.72 -7.96 -18.70
C LEU A 180 -17.46 -7.72 -20.19
N GLY A 181 -16.19 -7.64 -20.62
CA GLY A 181 -15.82 -7.54 -22.03
C GLY A 181 -16.39 -8.69 -22.86
N ILE A 182 -16.31 -9.94 -22.36
CA ILE A 182 -16.87 -11.13 -23.03
C ILE A 182 -18.40 -11.04 -23.11
N LYS A 183 -19.06 -10.69 -22.01
CA LYS A 183 -20.53 -10.55 -21.96
C LYS A 183 -21.03 -9.42 -22.88
N LEU A 184 -20.22 -8.39 -23.10
CA LEU A 184 -20.47 -7.28 -24.02
C LEU A 184 -20.07 -7.58 -25.48
N GLY A 185 -19.68 -8.81 -25.79
CA GLY A 185 -19.47 -9.29 -27.16
C GLY A 185 -18.02 -9.44 -27.61
N MET A 186 -17.02 -9.22 -26.74
CA MET A 186 -15.64 -9.57 -27.06
C MET A 186 -15.46 -11.08 -27.11
N LYS A 187 -14.62 -11.57 -28.02
CA LYS A 187 -14.23 -12.99 -28.02
C LYS A 187 -13.36 -13.28 -26.79
N PRO A 188 -13.48 -14.46 -26.14
CA PRO A 188 -12.71 -14.75 -24.93
C PRO A 188 -11.20 -14.58 -25.07
N GLN A 189 -10.59 -15.04 -26.18
CA GLN A 189 -9.15 -14.86 -26.40
C GLN A 189 -8.75 -13.38 -26.56
N GLU A 190 -9.62 -12.57 -27.15
CA GLU A 190 -9.40 -11.13 -27.32
C GLU A 190 -9.51 -10.40 -25.97
N ALA A 191 -10.53 -10.72 -25.18
CA ALA A 191 -10.71 -10.13 -23.86
C ALA A 191 -9.50 -10.40 -22.95
N ILE A 192 -9.04 -11.65 -22.88
CA ILE A 192 -7.89 -12.05 -22.03
C ILE A 192 -6.60 -11.33 -22.44
N SER A 193 -6.39 -11.12 -23.74
CA SER A 193 -5.16 -10.48 -24.24
C SER A 193 -5.19 -8.97 -24.10
N LYS A 194 -6.32 -8.32 -24.42
CA LYS A 194 -6.41 -6.85 -24.52
C LYS A 194 -6.95 -6.16 -23.26
N VAL A 195 -7.81 -6.81 -22.48
CA VAL A 195 -8.45 -6.19 -21.31
C VAL A 195 -7.55 -6.36 -20.10
N LYS A 196 -7.04 -5.25 -19.56
CA LYS A 196 -6.21 -5.23 -18.35
C LYS A 196 -6.93 -4.55 -17.20
N THR A 197 -7.73 -3.54 -17.52
CA THR A 197 -8.45 -2.68 -16.59
C THR A 197 -9.90 -2.51 -17.05
N LEU A 198 -10.74 -1.97 -16.18
CA LEU A 198 -12.12 -1.63 -16.55
C LEU A 198 -12.22 -0.54 -17.61
N SER A 199 -11.27 0.40 -17.61
CA SER A 199 -11.24 1.46 -18.61
C SER A 199 -11.14 0.89 -20.03
N ASP A 200 -10.59 -0.31 -20.21
CA ASP A 200 -10.50 -0.97 -21.51
C ASP A 200 -11.88 -1.44 -22.04
N VAL A 201 -12.85 -1.69 -21.13
CA VAL A 201 -14.21 -2.11 -21.48
C VAL A 201 -15.26 -1.02 -21.25
N GLU A 202 -14.86 0.15 -20.75
CA GLU A 202 -15.75 1.26 -20.44
C GLU A 202 -16.54 1.73 -21.66
N GLY A 203 -15.89 1.86 -22.82
CA GLY A 203 -16.56 2.24 -24.07
C GLY A 203 -17.66 1.25 -24.48
N LEU A 204 -17.46 -0.04 -24.22
CA LEU A 204 -18.47 -1.08 -24.46
C LEU A 204 -19.64 -0.94 -23.47
N CYS A 205 -19.35 -0.65 -22.21
CA CYS A 205 -20.37 -0.44 -21.18
C CYS A 205 -21.24 0.79 -21.46
N VAL A 206 -20.62 1.90 -21.91
CA VAL A 206 -21.33 3.13 -22.31
C VAL A 206 -22.22 2.85 -23.52
N SER A 207 -21.70 2.13 -24.53
CA SER A 207 -22.48 1.75 -25.72
C SER A 207 -23.66 0.86 -25.37
N PHE A 208 -23.46 -0.09 -24.45
CA PHE A 208 -24.51 -0.97 -23.93
C PHE A 208 -25.58 -0.17 -23.18
N ALA A 209 -25.17 0.72 -22.26
CA ALA A 209 -26.10 1.58 -21.53
C ALA A 209 -26.95 2.42 -22.50
N ALA A 210 -26.31 3.02 -23.51
CA ALA A 210 -27.01 3.81 -24.53
C ALA A 210 -28.03 2.97 -25.30
N SER A 211 -27.71 1.70 -25.63
CA SER A 211 -28.66 0.78 -26.27
C SER A 211 -29.87 0.44 -25.41
N ARG A 212 -29.75 0.59 -24.08
CA ARG A 212 -30.83 0.42 -23.09
C ARG A 212 -31.49 1.76 -22.70
N GLY A 213 -31.15 2.87 -23.36
CA GLY A 213 -31.68 4.19 -23.06
C GLY A 213 -31.15 4.82 -21.77
N SER A 214 -30.02 4.32 -21.25
CA SER A 214 -29.35 4.83 -20.05
C SER A 214 -28.01 5.47 -20.41
N SER A 215 -27.59 6.48 -19.66
CA SER A 215 -26.22 7.01 -19.70
C SER A 215 -25.29 6.37 -18.66
N ASP A 216 -25.81 5.43 -17.86
CA ASP A 216 -25.08 4.77 -16.77
C ASP A 216 -24.37 3.49 -17.26
N PRO A 217 -23.05 3.50 -17.52
CA PRO A 217 -22.26 2.30 -17.86
C PRO A 217 -22.28 1.22 -16.78
N VAL A 218 -22.65 1.53 -15.53
CA VAL A 218 -22.80 0.53 -14.45
C VAL A 218 -23.99 -0.39 -14.72
N LEU A 219 -24.90 -0.02 -15.62
CA LEU A 219 -25.98 -0.89 -16.05
C LEU A 219 -25.47 -2.22 -16.62
N ALA A 220 -24.37 -2.20 -17.39
CA ALA A 220 -23.76 -3.41 -17.92
C ALA A 220 -23.29 -4.35 -16.80
N VAL A 221 -22.72 -3.79 -15.74
CA VAL A 221 -22.28 -4.54 -14.56
C VAL A 221 -23.48 -5.21 -13.89
N LYS A 222 -24.53 -4.43 -13.62
CA LYS A 222 -25.73 -4.92 -12.92
C LYS A 222 -26.44 -6.03 -13.69
N GLU A 223 -26.43 -5.96 -15.02
CA GLU A 223 -27.10 -6.95 -15.88
C GLU A 223 -26.25 -8.19 -16.12
N PHE A 224 -24.91 -8.05 -16.23
CA PHE A 224 -24.04 -9.16 -16.66
C PHE A 224 -23.20 -9.82 -15.55
N LEU A 225 -22.96 -9.13 -14.43
CA LEU A 225 -22.26 -9.72 -13.29
C LEU A 225 -23.26 -10.14 -12.22
N LYS A 226 -23.26 -11.43 -11.84
CA LYS A 226 -24.10 -11.92 -10.73
C LYS A 226 -23.64 -11.36 -9.39
N GLU A 227 -24.57 -11.08 -8.49
CA GLU A 227 -24.30 -10.55 -7.15
C GLU A 227 -23.56 -11.56 -6.28
N GLU A 228 -23.86 -12.84 -6.47
CA GLU A 228 -23.23 -13.95 -5.77
C GLU A 228 -21.78 -14.13 -6.22
N PRO A 229 -20.87 -14.54 -5.32
CA PRO A 229 -19.50 -14.79 -5.68
C PRO A 229 -19.37 -15.80 -6.83
N TYR A 230 -18.40 -15.55 -7.70
CA TYR A 230 -18.00 -16.45 -8.77
C TYR A 230 -17.01 -17.48 -8.25
N THR A 231 -17.21 -18.75 -8.59
CA THR A 231 -16.18 -19.76 -8.42
C THR A 231 -15.14 -19.65 -9.54
N ALA A 232 -14.00 -20.32 -9.39
CA ALA A 232 -13.04 -20.46 -10.49
C ALA A 232 -13.70 -21.08 -11.73
N GLU A 233 -14.50 -22.13 -11.55
CA GLU A 233 -15.21 -22.82 -12.62
C GLU A 233 -16.19 -21.90 -13.38
N ASP A 234 -16.92 -21.05 -12.65
CA ASP A 234 -17.83 -20.07 -13.28
C ASP A 234 -17.08 -19.17 -14.27
N ILE A 235 -15.88 -18.72 -13.89
CA ILE A 235 -15.09 -17.80 -14.70
C ILE A 235 -14.43 -18.56 -15.85
N GLU A 236 -13.88 -19.75 -15.62
CA GLU A 236 -13.28 -20.61 -16.66
C GLU A 236 -14.29 -20.96 -17.76
N ASN A 237 -15.54 -21.20 -17.37
CA ASN A 237 -16.64 -21.43 -18.32
C ASN A 237 -16.92 -20.21 -19.20
N ILE A 238 -16.76 -18.98 -18.66
CA ILE A 238 -16.95 -17.74 -19.41
C ILE A 238 -15.73 -17.42 -20.29
N THR A 239 -14.52 -17.55 -19.75
CA THR A 239 -13.26 -17.23 -20.44
C THR A 239 -12.83 -18.32 -21.42
N GLN A 240 -13.43 -19.51 -21.34
CA GLN A 240 -13.04 -20.70 -22.11
C GLN A 240 -11.55 -21.05 -21.95
N LYS A 241 -10.97 -20.68 -20.81
CA LYS A 241 -9.58 -20.91 -20.44
C LYS A 241 -9.48 -21.10 -18.93
N ASP A 242 -8.56 -21.95 -18.52
CA ASP A 242 -8.22 -22.11 -17.11
C ASP A 242 -7.74 -20.78 -16.50
N LEU A 243 -8.13 -20.52 -15.25
CA LEU A 243 -7.82 -19.29 -14.53
C LEU A 243 -6.30 -19.04 -14.41
N PRO A 244 -5.46 -20.07 -14.16
CA PRO A 244 -4.01 -19.92 -14.20
C PRO A 244 -3.49 -19.38 -15.54
N SER A 245 -4.02 -19.82 -16.68
CA SER A 245 -3.66 -19.28 -17.99
C SER A 245 -4.16 -17.86 -18.22
N VAL A 246 -5.31 -17.49 -17.64
CA VAL A 246 -5.84 -16.12 -17.72
C VAL A 246 -4.98 -15.15 -16.89
N LEU A 247 -4.55 -15.56 -15.69
CA LEU A 247 -3.81 -14.73 -14.74
C LEU A 247 -2.30 -14.93 -14.76
N GLY A 248 -1.79 -15.87 -15.56
CA GLY A 248 -0.38 -16.30 -15.57
C GLY A 248 0.62 -15.24 -16.03
N TYR A 249 0.16 -14.06 -16.45
CA TYR A 249 1.03 -12.91 -16.70
C TYR A 249 1.62 -12.33 -15.40
N ASN A 250 1.01 -12.60 -14.24
CA ASN A 250 1.48 -12.14 -12.94
C ASN A 250 1.56 -13.30 -11.94
N PRO A 251 2.78 -13.69 -11.50
CA PRO A 251 2.96 -14.73 -10.49
C PRO A 251 2.19 -14.49 -9.19
N SER A 252 1.99 -13.21 -8.81
CA SER A 252 1.20 -12.83 -7.64
C SER A 252 -0.27 -13.22 -7.76
N SER A 253 -0.84 -13.05 -8.96
CA SER A 253 -2.24 -13.41 -9.24
C SER A 253 -2.47 -14.91 -9.12
N LEU A 254 -1.48 -15.74 -9.48
CA LEU A 254 -1.55 -17.19 -9.31
C LEU A 254 -1.57 -17.61 -7.83
N ASN A 255 -0.98 -16.83 -6.93
CA ASN A 255 -1.04 -17.10 -5.50
C ASN A 255 -2.41 -16.73 -4.91
N VAL A 256 -3.08 -15.69 -5.44
CA VAL A 256 -4.48 -15.40 -5.10
C VAL A 256 -5.38 -16.57 -5.47
N LEU A 257 -5.18 -17.20 -6.63
CA LEU A 257 -5.93 -18.41 -7.02
C LEU A 257 -5.79 -19.59 -6.04
N LYS A 258 -4.66 -19.68 -5.33
CA LYS A 258 -4.44 -20.75 -4.35
C LYS A 258 -5.18 -20.48 -3.03
N ALA A 259 -5.43 -19.19 -2.72
CA ALA A 259 -6.00 -18.77 -1.45
C ALA A 259 -7.51 -18.48 -1.55
N ALA A 260 -7.96 -17.89 -2.65
CA ALA A 260 -9.35 -17.52 -2.89
C ALA A 260 -10.11 -18.68 -3.54
N LYS A 261 -11.27 -19.03 -2.97
CA LYS A 261 -12.21 -20.00 -3.54
C LYS A 261 -13.33 -19.31 -4.34
N ASP A 262 -13.63 -18.08 -3.97
CA ASP A 262 -14.75 -17.29 -4.47
C ASP A 262 -14.25 -15.88 -4.84
N PHE A 263 -14.81 -15.31 -5.91
CA PHE A 263 -14.46 -14.01 -6.46
C PHE A 263 -15.70 -13.12 -6.52
N LYS A 264 -15.72 -12.04 -5.73
CA LYS A 264 -16.84 -11.10 -5.61
C LYS A 264 -16.79 -10.07 -6.73
N LEU A 265 -16.99 -10.52 -7.97
CA LEU A 265 -16.90 -9.64 -9.14
C LEU A 265 -17.91 -8.49 -9.01
N HIS A 266 -19.22 -8.73 -8.94
CA HIS A 266 -20.22 -7.65 -8.94
C HIS A 266 -20.04 -6.58 -7.86
N GLN A 267 -19.69 -6.95 -6.62
CA GLN A 267 -19.59 -6.02 -5.48
C GLN A 267 -18.50 -4.96 -5.64
N ILE A 268 -17.43 -5.27 -6.38
CA ILE A 268 -16.38 -4.30 -6.71
C ILE A 268 -16.93 -3.19 -7.63
N PHE A 269 -17.98 -3.48 -8.40
CA PHE A 269 -18.48 -2.61 -9.46
C PHE A 269 -19.82 -1.94 -9.17
N SER A 270 -20.63 -2.48 -8.25
CA SER A 270 -21.95 -1.94 -7.90
C SER A 270 -21.89 -0.53 -7.31
N SER A 271 -20.72 -0.13 -6.81
CA SER A 271 -20.43 1.19 -6.25
C SER A 271 -19.68 2.13 -7.21
N LEU A 272 -19.38 1.69 -8.44
CA LEU A 272 -18.72 2.52 -9.44
C LEU A 272 -19.66 3.57 -10.00
N GLU A 273 -19.07 4.66 -10.47
CA GLU A 273 -19.74 5.66 -11.30
C GLU A 273 -18.92 5.85 -12.59
N PRO A 274 -19.41 6.56 -13.61
CA PRO A 274 -18.63 6.87 -14.81
C PRO A 274 -17.54 7.94 -14.51
N PRO A 275 -16.31 7.86 -15.05
CA PRO A 275 -15.70 6.72 -15.74
C PRO A 275 -15.43 5.54 -14.80
N MET A 276 -15.49 4.29 -15.32
CA MET A 276 -15.41 3.05 -14.53
C MET A 276 -14.06 2.92 -13.79
N CYS A 277 -14.02 3.47 -12.58
CA CYS A 277 -12.86 3.61 -11.72
C CYS A 277 -13.30 3.33 -10.29
N THR A 278 -12.57 2.48 -9.55
CA THR A 278 -12.95 2.05 -8.19
C THR A 278 -13.33 3.25 -7.34
N PRO A 279 -14.35 3.13 -6.47
CA PRO A 279 -14.76 4.26 -5.64
C PRO A 279 -13.59 4.86 -4.87
N GLU A 280 -12.65 4.00 -4.45
CA GLU A 280 -11.43 4.43 -3.77
C GLU A 280 -10.49 5.22 -4.68
N ALA A 281 -10.23 4.76 -5.92
CA ALA A 281 -9.38 5.51 -6.86
C ALA A 281 -10.01 6.86 -7.24
N LYS A 282 -11.35 6.94 -7.36
CA LYS A 282 -12.05 8.22 -7.52
C LYS A 282 -11.87 9.14 -6.33
N ARG A 283 -11.99 8.60 -5.11
CA ARG A 283 -11.74 9.38 -3.89
C ARG A 283 -10.31 9.91 -3.85
N VAL A 284 -9.31 9.14 -4.29
CA VAL A 284 -7.93 9.62 -4.39
C VAL A 284 -7.81 10.81 -5.35
N HIS A 285 -8.42 10.73 -6.53
CA HIS A 285 -8.47 11.86 -7.46
C HIS A 285 -9.22 13.06 -6.89
N ALA A 286 -10.40 12.84 -6.30
CA ALA A 286 -11.20 13.89 -5.69
C ALA A 286 -10.47 14.56 -4.52
N PHE A 287 -9.69 13.79 -3.75
CA PHE A 287 -8.85 14.30 -2.67
C PHE A 287 -7.76 15.21 -3.25
N LYS A 288 -7.01 14.74 -4.25
CA LYS A 288 -6.00 15.54 -4.97
C LYS A 288 -6.58 16.83 -5.55
N ASP A 289 -7.71 16.73 -6.24
CA ASP A 289 -8.34 17.87 -6.91
C ASP A 289 -8.89 18.88 -5.89
N THR A 290 -9.43 18.40 -4.76
CA THR A 290 -9.89 19.26 -3.66
C THR A 290 -8.73 20.04 -3.06
N VAL A 291 -7.60 19.38 -2.83
CA VAL A 291 -6.38 20.04 -2.34
C VAL A 291 -5.82 21.06 -3.34
N SER A 292 -5.95 20.78 -4.64
CA SER A 292 -5.45 21.66 -5.70
C SER A 292 -6.43 22.79 -6.06
N SER A 293 -7.61 22.83 -5.42
CA SER A 293 -8.65 23.80 -5.73
C SER A 293 -8.42 25.13 -5.01
N ASN A 294 -8.85 26.24 -5.62
CA ASN A 294 -8.84 27.57 -4.99
C ASN A 294 -10.03 27.79 -4.02
N SER A 295 -10.48 26.73 -3.33
CA SER A 295 -11.60 26.83 -2.38
C SER A 295 -11.14 27.45 -1.05
N ASN A 296 -12.09 27.91 -0.23
CA ASN A 296 -11.75 28.38 1.11
C ASN A 296 -11.30 27.19 1.97
N GLU A 297 -10.42 27.47 2.94
CA GLU A 297 -9.75 26.42 3.74
C GLU A 297 -10.74 25.53 4.50
N GLU A 298 -11.80 26.10 5.06
CA GLU A 298 -12.76 25.35 5.87
C GLU A 298 -13.59 24.38 5.01
N GLU A 299 -14.04 24.82 3.84
CA GLU A 299 -14.72 23.98 2.86
C GLU A 299 -13.81 22.88 2.32
N MET A 300 -12.56 23.23 2.00
CA MET A 300 -11.54 22.27 1.57
C MET A 300 -11.34 21.18 2.64
N LEU A 301 -11.02 21.56 3.88
CA LEU A 301 -10.78 20.62 4.97
C LEU A 301 -12.00 19.75 5.28
N LYS A 302 -13.20 20.33 5.23
CA LYS A 302 -14.45 19.57 5.37
C LYS A 302 -14.56 18.51 4.28
N LYS A 303 -14.37 18.90 3.02
CA LYS A 303 -14.47 17.98 1.87
C LYS A 303 -13.43 16.86 1.92
N LEU A 304 -12.20 17.17 2.35
CA LEU A 304 -11.17 16.14 2.58
C LEU A 304 -11.57 15.17 3.70
N GLY A 305 -12.15 15.70 4.79
CA GLY A 305 -12.68 14.89 5.87
C GLY A 305 -13.81 13.96 5.42
N ASP A 306 -14.75 14.48 4.64
CA ASP A 306 -15.86 13.72 4.05
C ASP A 306 -15.32 12.57 3.17
N LEU A 307 -14.35 12.84 2.28
CA LEU A 307 -13.71 11.81 1.45
C LEU A 307 -13.00 10.72 2.26
N MET A 308 -12.33 11.08 3.35
CA MET A 308 -11.71 10.09 4.26
C MET A 308 -12.78 9.20 4.92
N ASN A 309 -13.90 9.80 5.33
CA ASN A 309 -14.98 9.06 5.98
C ASN A 309 -15.68 8.09 5.02
N GLU A 310 -15.92 8.51 3.79
CA GLU A 310 -16.45 7.66 2.72
C GLU A 310 -15.50 6.50 2.38
N SER A 311 -14.19 6.78 2.36
CA SER A 311 -13.18 5.73 2.18
C SER A 311 -13.21 4.71 3.31
N HIS A 312 -13.31 5.16 4.58
CA HIS A 312 -13.45 4.23 5.70
C HIS A 312 -14.68 3.34 5.58
N TYR A 313 -15.84 3.92 5.25
CA TYR A 313 -17.07 3.17 5.03
C TYR A 313 -16.90 2.12 3.94
N SER A 314 -16.27 2.51 2.81
CA SER A 314 -15.96 1.59 1.73
C SER A 314 -15.05 0.45 2.18
N CYS A 315 -14.01 0.73 2.97
CA CYS A 315 -13.11 -0.30 3.50
C CYS A 315 -13.82 -1.24 4.50
N SER A 316 -14.71 -0.70 5.34
CA SER A 316 -15.42 -1.50 6.35
C SER A 316 -16.54 -2.33 5.76
N VAL A 317 -17.37 -1.76 4.88
CA VAL A 317 -18.63 -2.38 4.43
C VAL A 317 -18.46 -3.08 3.09
N LEU A 318 -17.75 -2.46 2.14
CA LEU A 318 -17.62 -3.02 0.79
C LEU A 318 -16.42 -3.97 0.68
N TYR A 319 -15.29 -3.59 1.29
CA TYR A 319 -14.06 -4.39 1.25
C TYR A 319 -13.86 -5.30 2.47
N GLU A 320 -14.69 -5.12 3.51
CA GLU A 320 -14.69 -5.95 4.73
C GLU A 320 -13.30 -6.10 5.37
N CYS A 321 -12.47 -5.05 5.29
CA CYS A 321 -11.11 -5.03 5.85
C CYS A 321 -10.97 -4.21 7.13
N SER A 322 -12.07 -3.82 7.77
CA SER A 322 -12.03 -3.20 9.10
C SER A 322 -12.12 -4.26 10.22
N CYS A 323 -12.10 -3.80 11.47
CA CYS A 323 -12.35 -4.64 12.64
C CYS A 323 -13.05 -3.81 13.75
N PRO A 324 -13.72 -4.44 14.73
CA PRO A 324 -14.45 -3.71 15.78
C PRO A 324 -13.61 -2.65 16.49
N GLU A 325 -12.33 -2.96 16.72
CA GLU A 325 -11.38 -2.05 17.36
C GLU A 325 -11.09 -0.82 16.49
N LEU A 326 -10.91 -0.98 15.17
CA LEU A 326 -10.72 0.13 14.23
C LEU A 326 -11.98 0.99 14.08
N GLU A 327 -13.16 0.38 14.04
CA GLU A 327 -14.43 1.11 13.96
C GLU A 327 -14.64 2.00 15.18
N GLU A 328 -14.40 1.48 16.39
CA GLU A 328 -14.51 2.26 17.61
C GLU A 328 -13.44 3.37 17.64
N LEU A 329 -12.22 3.08 17.18
CA LEU A 329 -11.14 4.05 17.10
C LEU A 329 -11.49 5.22 16.18
N VAL A 330 -12.03 4.94 14.99
CA VAL A 330 -12.43 5.96 14.01
C VAL A 330 -13.62 6.77 14.54
N LYS A 331 -14.58 6.12 15.19
CA LYS A 331 -15.70 6.79 15.87
C LYS A 331 -15.21 7.75 16.95
N ILE A 332 -14.34 7.30 17.85
CA ILE A 332 -13.74 8.15 18.90
C ILE A 332 -13.00 9.33 18.28
N CYS A 333 -12.24 9.13 17.20
CA CYS A 333 -11.59 10.25 16.49
C CYS A 333 -12.61 11.30 16.05
N ARG A 334 -13.70 10.90 15.39
CA ARG A 334 -14.72 11.82 14.89
C ARG A 334 -15.44 12.56 16.03
N GLU A 335 -15.83 11.85 17.08
CA GLU A 335 -16.49 12.43 18.27
C GLU A 335 -15.62 13.47 19.00
N ASN A 336 -14.30 13.43 18.80
CA ASN A 336 -13.35 14.32 19.46
C ASN A 336 -12.78 15.43 18.56
N GLY A 337 -13.36 15.63 17.37
CA GLY A 337 -13.06 16.78 16.51
C GLY A 337 -12.24 16.47 15.26
N ALA A 338 -12.03 15.19 14.91
CA ALA A 338 -11.51 14.85 13.59
C ALA A 338 -12.54 15.19 12.51
N LEU A 339 -12.12 15.92 11.47
CA LEU A 339 -12.95 16.24 10.31
C LEU A 339 -13.19 14.98 9.45
N GLY A 340 -12.20 14.10 9.40
CA GLY A 340 -12.35 12.77 8.83
C GLY A 340 -11.38 11.79 9.47
N ALA A 341 -11.78 10.53 9.55
CA ALA A 341 -10.94 9.46 10.07
C ALA A 341 -11.24 8.14 9.36
N ARG A 342 -10.18 7.35 9.11
CA ARG A 342 -10.25 6.05 8.43
C ARG A 342 -9.15 5.12 8.86
N LEU A 343 -9.33 3.81 8.67
CA LEU A 343 -8.23 2.84 8.75
C LEU A 343 -7.14 3.15 7.72
N THR A 344 -5.91 2.69 7.95
CA THR A 344 -4.80 2.79 7.00
C THR A 344 -3.97 1.50 6.96
N GLY A 345 -3.26 1.26 5.86
CA GLY A 345 -2.58 0.00 5.60
C GLY A 345 -3.54 -1.11 5.16
N ALA A 346 -3.19 -2.36 5.47
CA ALA A 346 -3.93 -3.53 5.00
C ALA A 346 -5.32 -3.71 5.64
N GLY A 347 -5.54 -3.18 6.85
CA GLY A 347 -6.76 -3.41 7.63
C GLY A 347 -6.67 -4.63 8.56
N TRP A 348 -7.82 -5.08 9.06
CA TRP A 348 -7.99 -6.14 10.08
C TRP A 348 -7.20 -5.90 11.37
N GLY A 349 -7.06 -4.63 11.75
CA GLY A 349 -6.25 -4.16 12.87
C GLY A 349 -5.26 -3.08 12.43
N GLY A 350 -4.31 -2.73 13.32
CA GLY A 350 -3.23 -1.80 12.99
C GLY A 350 -3.59 -0.33 13.25
N CYS A 351 -3.60 0.49 12.20
CA CYS A 351 -3.67 1.95 12.32
C CYS A 351 -4.95 2.58 11.78
N ALA A 352 -5.34 3.69 12.40
CA ALA A 352 -6.24 4.69 11.79
C ALA A 352 -5.50 6.01 11.53
N VAL A 353 -5.91 6.75 10.50
CA VAL A 353 -5.48 8.11 10.21
C VAL A 353 -6.64 9.08 10.40
N ALA A 354 -6.41 10.18 11.11
CA ALA A 354 -7.40 11.22 11.38
C ALA A 354 -6.92 12.60 10.92
N LEU A 355 -7.79 13.33 10.21
CA LEU A 355 -7.60 14.73 9.81
C LEU A 355 -8.12 15.66 10.91
N VAL A 356 -7.22 16.44 11.50
CA VAL A 356 -7.50 17.28 12.67
C VAL A 356 -6.95 18.69 12.44
N LYS A 357 -7.71 19.73 12.84
CA LYS A 357 -7.21 21.12 12.81
C LYS A 357 -6.08 21.28 13.83
N GLU A 358 -4.98 21.92 13.45
CA GLU A 358 -3.76 22.03 14.27
C GLU A 358 -4.03 22.52 15.70
N ASN A 359 -4.87 23.55 15.83
CA ASN A 359 -5.17 24.19 17.11
C ASN A 359 -5.85 23.26 18.15
N ILE A 360 -6.52 22.20 17.72
CA ILE A 360 -7.19 21.25 18.61
C ILE A 360 -6.37 19.98 18.87
N VAL A 361 -5.24 19.79 18.18
CA VAL A 361 -4.42 18.56 18.29
C VAL A 361 -4.06 18.21 19.74
N PRO A 362 -3.58 19.14 20.61
CA PRO A 362 -3.26 18.77 21.99
C PRO A 362 -4.47 18.24 22.77
N GLN A 363 -5.64 18.87 22.60
CA GLN A 363 -6.86 18.46 23.30
C GLN A 363 -7.44 17.17 22.73
N PHE A 364 -7.39 17.02 21.41
CA PHE A 364 -7.79 15.81 20.70
C PHE A 364 -7.04 14.59 21.25
N ILE A 365 -5.73 14.69 21.41
CA ILE A 365 -4.88 13.62 21.97
C ILE A 365 -5.29 13.24 23.39
N LEU A 366 -5.52 14.24 24.25
CA LEU A 366 -5.94 14.01 25.62
C LEU A 366 -7.31 13.30 25.67
N ASN A 367 -8.23 13.69 24.80
CA ASN A 367 -9.55 13.07 24.74
C ASN A 367 -9.50 11.64 24.22
N LEU A 368 -8.72 11.39 23.15
CA LEU A 368 -8.51 10.04 22.62
C LEU A 368 -7.99 9.10 23.72
N ARG A 369 -6.97 9.54 24.48
CA ARG A 369 -6.41 8.75 25.58
C ARG A 369 -7.48 8.37 26.61
N LYS A 370 -8.31 9.33 27.03
CA LYS A 370 -9.39 9.10 27.99
C LYS A 370 -10.44 8.14 27.44
N ALA A 371 -10.88 8.36 26.21
CA ALA A 371 -11.91 7.56 25.56
C ALA A 371 -11.44 6.11 25.34
N SER A 372 -10.22 5.89 24.84
CA SER A 372 -9.66 4.56 24.61
C SER A 372 -9.57 3.73 25.89
N ILE A 373 -9.20 4.35 27.02
CA ILE A 373 -9.16 3.68 28.32
C ILE A 373 -10.59 3.30 28.78
N SER A 374 -11.56 4.21 28.63
CA SER A 374 -12.94 3.97 29.06
C SER A 374 -13.65 2.88 28.27
N GLN A 375 -13.25 2.67 27.01
CA GLN A 375 -13.85 1.70 26.08
C GLN A 375 -13.14 0.34 26.11
N GLY A 376 -12.17 0.14 27.00
CA GLY A 376 -11.46 -1.13 27.14
C GLY A 376 -10.54 -1.47 25.97
N LEU A 377 -10.14 -0.50 25.14
CA LEU A 377 -9.13 -0.72 24.10
C LEU A 377 -7.78 -1.03 24.80
N THR A 378 -7.38 -2.29 24.79
CA THR A 378 -6.20 -2.77 25.53
C THR A 378 -4.89 -2.38 24.85
N LYS A 379 -3.83 -2.19 25.66
CA LYS A 379 -2.44 -1.97 25.22
C LYS A 379 -2.03 -3.01 24.15
N GLY A 380 -1.65 -2.54 22.97
CA GLY A 380 -0.89 -3.34 21.99
C GLY A 380 -1.59 -3.69 20.67
N SER A 381 -2.90 -3.43 20.50
CA SER A 381 -3.62 -3.84 19.28
C SER A 381 -3.91 -2.73 18.27
N LEU A 382 -3.77 -1.45 18.66
CA LEU A 382 -4.15 -0.32 17.82
C LEU A 382 -3.19 0.85 17.97
N THR A 383 -2.91 1.50 16.85
CA THR A 383 -2.05 2.69 16.74
C THR A 383 -2.85 3.80 16.05
N ILE A 384 -2.70 5.06 16.47
CA ILE A 384 -3.42 6.19 15.85
C ILE A 384 -2.41 7.12 15.20
N MET A 385 -2.66 7.43 13.95
CA MET A 385 -1.95 8.44 13.20
C MET A 385 -2.79 9.71 13.13
N ILE A 386 -2.26 10.83 13.60
CA ILE A 386 -2.85 12.15 13.44
C ILE A 386 -2.18 12.83 12.25
N LEU A 387 -2.99 13.13 11.24
CA LEU A 387 -2.63 14.08 10.19
C LEU A 387 -3.09 15.46 10.64
N ALA A 388 -2.14 16.31 11.04
CA ALA A 388 -2.38 17.69 11.43
C ALA A 388 -2.09 18.60 10.24
N PHE A 389 -3.11 19.25 9.68
CA PHE A 389 -2.91 20.17 8.57
C PHE A 389 -2.35 21.50 9.10
N MET A 390 -1.19 21.91 8.60
CA MET A 390 -0.51 23.14 9.00
C MET A 390 -0.70 24.20 7.91
N CYS A 391 -1.29 25.34 8.27
CA CYS A 391 -1.30 26.50 7.39
C CYS A 391 0.09 27.13 7.36
N LEU A 392 0.82 26.97 6.26
CA LEU A 392 1.91 27.89 5.96
C LEU A 392 1.52 28.76 4.77
N LEU A 393 1.30 30.03 5.12
CA LEU A 393 1.51 31.20 4.26
C LEU A 393 2.72 31.01 3.31
N PRO A 394 2.82 31.77 2.20
CA PRO A 394 3.74 31.48 1.09
C PRO A 394 5.25 31.49 1.43
N SER A 395 5.64 31.79 2.66
CA SER A 395 7.04 31.85 3.08
C SER A 395 7.17 31.57 4.58
N LEU A 396 7.51 30.34 4.98
CA LEU A 396 8.49 30.05 6.06
C LEU A 396 8.71 28.55 6.27
N GLN A 397 9.91 28.22 6.75
CA GLN A 397 10.44 26.89 7.07
C GLN A 397 9.68 26.17 8.20
N VAL A 398 9.55 24.85 8.08
CA VAL A 398 8.90 23.96 9.07
C VAL A 398 9.85 23.67 10.24
N VAL A 399 9.39 23.90 11.47
CA VAL A 399 10.05 23.50 12.72
C VAL A 399 9.28 22.30 13.31
N LEU A 400 9.96 21.15 13.45
CA LEU A 400 9.42 19.94 14.07
C LEU A 400 9.59 20.03 15.60
N LEU A 401 8.50 20.05 16.36
CA LEU A 401 8.52 19.96 17.83
C LEU A 401 8.14 18.53 18.29
N PHE A 402 8.96 17.95 19.17
CA PHE A 402 8.78 16.61 19.75
C PHE A 402 8.15 16.70 21.14
N SER A 403 7.23 15.78 21.45
CA SER A 403 7.03 15.35 22.84
C SER A 403 6.73 13.86 22.89
N SER A 404 7.54 13.13 23.65
CA SER A 404 7.40 11.72 23.98
C SER A 404 6.71 11.58 25.33
N PHE A 405 5.50 11.04 25.38
CA PHE A 405 4.92 10.47 26.61
C PHE A 405 4.01 9.30 26.28
N ASP A 406 4.35 8.16 26.89
CA ASP A 406 3.92 6.82 26.55
C ASP A 406 2.59 6.40 27.21
N ILE A 407 2.02 5.30 26.69
CA ILE A 407 0.88 4.46 27.15
C ILE A 407 -0.42 4.53 26.33
N LEU A 408 -0.30 4.79 25.03
CA LEU A 408 -1.05 4.08 23.97
C LEU A 408 -0.15 4.16 22.75
N SER A 409 0.61 3.09 22.52
CA SER A 409 1.92 3.13 21.88
C SER A 409 1.86 3.41 20.38
N ILE A 410 1.77 4.72 20.11
CA ILE A 410 2.44 5.54 19.10
C ILE A 410 1.39 6.40 18.39
N LEU A 411 1.43 7.68 18.77
CA LEU A 411 0.66 8.74 18.17
C LEU A 411 1.59 9.54 17.26
N PHE A 412 1.30 9.59 15.97
CA PHE A 412 2.09 10.34 15.00
C PHE A 412 1.41 11.66 14.69
N ILE A 413 2.12 12.78 14.71
CA ILE A 413 1.60 14.06 14.22
C ILE A 413 2.36 14.37 12.93
N MET A 414 1.66 14.35 11.80
CA MET A 414 2.22 14.74 10.51
C MET A 414 1.73 16.12 10.10
N PHE A 415 2.65 16.99 9.70
CA PHE A 415 2.36 18.26 9.05
C PHE A 415 2.72 18.15 7.57
N ALA A 416 1.75 18.29 6.68
CA ALA A 416 1.94 18.14 5.23
C ALA A 416 1.48 19.39 4.47
N LYS A 417 2.26 19.79 3.45
CA LYS A 417 1.88 20.75 2.43
C LYS A 417 1.80 19.98 1.10
N ILE A 418 0.63 19.98 0.48
CA ILE A 418 0.43 19.25 -0.77
C ILE A 418 0.60 20.26 -1.91
N THR A 419 1.58 20.04 -2.77
CA THR A 419 1.72 20.77 -4.04
C THR A 419 1.46 19.83 -5.20
N ALA A 420 0.72 20.30 -6.19
CA ALA A 420 0.68 19.64 -7.48
C ALA A 420 2.05 19.86 -8.17
N ASP A 421 2.95 18.89 -8.07
CA ASP A 421 4.11 18.83 -8.95
C ASP A 421 3.57 18.58 -10.37
N PHE A 422 3.44 19.66 -11.14
CA PHE A 422 3.43 19.62 -12.60
C PHE A 422 4.89 19.43 -13.02
N ASP A 423 5.36 18.18 -13.09
CA ASP A 423 6.69 17.91 -13.62
C ASP A 423 6.68 17.89 -15.15
N GLN A 424 7.54 18.76 -15.69
CA GLN A 424 8.29 18.57 -16.93
C GLN A 424 9.20 17.34 -16.84
#